data_AF-A0A3A8JPH8-F1
#
_entry.id   AF-A0A3A8JPH8-F1
#
_cell.length_a   1.000
_cell.length_b   1.000
_cell.length_c   1.000
_cell.angle_alpha   90.00
_cell.angle_beta   90.00
_cell.angle_gamma   90.00
#
_symmetry.space_group_name_H-M   'P 1'
#
loop_
_entity.id
_entity.type
_entity.pdbx_description
1 polymer ?
#
loop_
_entity_poly.entity_id
_entity_poly.type
_entity_poly.pdbx_seq_one_letter_code
_entity_poly.pdbx_strand_id
1 'polypeptide(L)'
;MEDSIGRNPDTGDAESILGHTVVGCTEGFTGPGRLIRLGVAALSDLRRSCTMDDWRQTGLVINLSSSLPLLAAAAARGLTSDIDSKDEEEFLAATLEALRQQQEQHMLTRLTRLAELPVPTGHWKVTRGDQAGFLHALAAAARLLEQRAVSNCIVGGIDSYVDLPVVEALDALRLLKTPSRPHGILPGECAAFLRVELLETARRRGAPIHCVLGARALHREPHDRFAGRHWQGAALATAFSQVWQTLPAAQQPGRLIGNLNGDERRVYDWGCALTRLQGQGLPSDLPAWHTGMSFGEIGAATAPMAISMAAHAFARGHADTRSMVVWLSSDGGERSALQVLERRSGFRPRKVEYLRERSTRVVAACIGRHLTEVARGALEAG
;
A
#
# COMPACT_ATOMS: atom_id res chain seq x y z
N MET A 1 -4.38 -11.90 15.14
CA MET A 1 -4.38 -13.23 14.53
C MET A 1 -5.74 -13.79 14.83
N GLU A 2 -6.59 -13.76 13.82
CA GLU A 2 -7.86 -14.48 13.82
C GLU A 2 -7.75 -15.59 12.79
N ASP A 3 -8.47 -16.67 13.03
CA ASP A 3 -8.48 -17.87 12.20
C ASP A 3 -9.53 -17.70 11.09
N SER A 4 -9.08 -17.65 9.83
CA SER A 4 -9.94 -17.79 8.65
C SER A 4 -9.93 -19.25 8.18
N ILE A 5 -10.94 -19.69 7.42
CA ILE A 5 -11.03 -21.09 6.94
C ILE A 5 -10.49 -21.21 5.51
N GLY A 6 -9.46 -22.03 5.32
CA GLY A 6 -8.94 -22.49 4.02
C GLY A 6 -9.27 -23.96 3.80
N ARG A 7 -8.85 -24.54 2.67
CA ARG A 7 -9.06 -25.97 2.42
C ARG A 7 -7.77 -26.70 2.08
N ASN A 8 -7.63 -27.91 2.63
CA ASN A 8 -6.58 -28.84 2.23
C ASN A 8 -6.84 -29.29 0.78
N PRO A 9 -5.85 -29.20 -0.13
CA PRO A 9 -6.05 -29.55 -1.53
C PRO A 9 -6.16 -31.07 -1.77
N ASP A 10 -5.62 -31.89 -0.87
CA ASP A 10 -5.60 -33.35 -1.00
C ASP A 10 -6.82 -33.98 -0.34
N THR A 11 -7.27 -33.44 0.80
CA THR A 11 -8.40 -34.00 1.56
C THR A 11 -9.70 -33.22 1.42
N GLY A 12 -9.63 -31.94 1.04
CA GLY A 12 -10.78 -31.03 0.98
C GLY A 12 -11.21 -30.48 2.35
N ASP A 13 -10.53 -30.88 3.43
CA ASP A 13 -10.88 -30.49 4.81
C ASP A 13 -10.62 -29.01 5.07
N ALA A 14 -11.39 -28.44 6.00
CA ALA A 14 -11.19 -27.08 6.49
C ALA A 14 -9.87 -26.97 7.28
N GLU A 15 -9.01 -26.03 6.89
CA GLU A 15 -7.77 -25.68 7.59
C GLU A 15 -7.85 -24.25 8.15
N SER A 16 -7.32 -24.04 9.36
CA SER A 16 -7.17 -22.68 9.90
C SER A 16 -6.06 -21.94 9.17
N ILE A 17 -6.35 -20.72 8.72
CA ILE A 17 -5.42 -19.82 8.04
C ILE A 17 -5.06 -18.68 8.99
N LEU A 18 -3.76 -18.39 9.05
CA LEU A 18 -3.24 -17.23 9.76
C LEU A 18 -3.46 -15.96 8.95
N GLY A 19 -3.95 -14.89 9.59
CA GLY A 19 -4.07 -13.57 8.98
C GLY A 19 -3.72 -12.42 9.93
N HIS A 20 -3.34 -11.29 9.35
CA HIS A 20 -3.09 -10.03 10.06
C HIS A 20 -4.31 -9.11 9.98
N THR A 21 -5.17 -9.19 10.99
CA THR A 21 -6.35 -8.33 11.17
C THR A 21 -6.04 -7.10 12.04
N VAL A 22 -6.77 -6.01 11.80
CA VAL A 22 -6.78 -4.83 12.66
C VAL A 22 -7.86 -5.03 13.73
N VAL A 23 -7.42 -5.54 14.88
CA VAL A 23 -8.30 -5.90 16.02
C VAL A 23 -9.12 -4.68 16.50
N GLY A 24 -10.41 -4.90 16.73
CA GLY A 24 -11.38 -3.92 17.20
C GLY A 24 -11.88 -2.94 16.13
N CYS A 25 -11.57 -3.18 14.85
CA CYS A 25 -11.89 -2.27 13.76
C CYS A 25 -12.94 -2.83 12.78
N THR A 26 -12.73 -4.06 12.33
CA THR A 26 -13.37 -4.67 11.14
C THR A 26 -14.27 -5.86 11.47
N GLU A 27 -14.38 -6.25 12.74
CA GLU A 27 -15.21 -7.37 13.18
C GLU A 27 -16.67 -7.16 12.80
N GLY A 28 -17.28 -8.17 12.16
CA GLY A 28 -18.66 -8.12 11.69
C GLY A 28 -18.88 -7.33 10.39
N PHE A 29 -17.83 -6.80 9.73
CA PHE A 29 -17.93 -6.13 8.44
C PHE A 29 -17.31 -6.97 7.31
N THR A 30 -17.81 -6.86 6.08
CA THR A 30 -17.22 -7.46 4.87
C THR A 30 -17.33 -6.50 3.69
N GLY A 31 -16.53 -6.73 2.63
CA GLY A 31 -16.55 -5.97 1.40
C GLY A 31 -16.33 -4.48 1.63
N PRO A 32 -17.12 -3.60 0.97
CA PRO A 32 -17.01 -2.16 1.13
C PRO A 32 -17.16 -1.69 2.59
N GLY A 33 -17.96 -2.38 3.40
CA GLY A 33 -18.15 -2.04 4.82
C GLY A 33 -16.84 -2.16 5.61
N ARG A 34 -16.07 -3.23 5.37
CA ARG A 34 -14.77 -3.47 6.00
C ARG A 34 -13.77 -2.39 5.59
N LEU A 35 -13.68 -2.08 4.29
CA LEU A 35 -12.78 -1.02 3.79
C LEU A 35 -13.16 0.36 4.37
N ILE A 36 -14.45 0.67 4.49
CA ILE A 36 -14.90 1.92 5.11
C ILE A 36 -14.46 2.00 6.58
N ARG A 37 -14.56 0.90 7.35
CA ARG A 37 -14.11 0.88 8.75
C ARG A 37 -12.62 1.15 8.89
N LEU A 38 -11.79 0.45 8.10
CA LEU A 38 -10.33 0.67 8.08
C LEU A 38 -10.00 2.12 7.69
N GLY A 39 -10.62 2.60 6.62
CA GLY A 39 -10.41 3.95 6.13
C GLY A 39 -10.81 5.01 7.15
N VAL A 40 -11.95 4.85 7.82
CA VAL A 40 -12.40 5.78 8.88
C VAL A 40 -11.42 5.80 10.05
N ALA A 41 -10.94 4.64 10.49
CA ALA A 41 -9.97 4.57 11.58
C ALA A 41 -8.68 5.34 11.23
N ALA A 42 -8.10 5.07 10.06
CA ALA A 42 -6.88 5.72 9.62
C ALA A 42 -7.08 7.23 9.36
N LEU A 43 -8.15 7.63 8.66
CA LEU A 43 -8.42 9.04 8.39
C LEU A 43 -8.73 9.85 9.67
N SER A 44 -9.42 9.25 10.64
CA SER A 44 -9.68 9.88 11.93
C SER A 44 -8.38 10.11 12.71
N ASP A 45 -7.45 9.15 12.64
CA ASP A 45 -6.12 9.27 13.23
C ASP A 45 -5.29 10.37 12.54
N LEU A 46 -5.32 10.43 11.20
CA LEU A 46 -4.69 11.51 10.42
C LEU A 46 -5.22 12.88 10.85
N ARG A 47 -6.55 13.01 10.97
CA ARG A 47 -7.21 14.26 11.35
C ARG A 47 -6.76 14.75 12.71
N ARG A 48 -6.68 13.85 13.71
CA ARG A 48 -6.18 14.15 15.07
C ARG A 48 -4.71 14.55 15.09
N SER A 49 -3.94 14.01 14.15
CA SER A 49 -2.50 14.26 14.01
C SER A 49 -2.17 15.56 13.28
N CYS A 50 -3.10 16.10 12.50
CA CYS A 50 -2.93 17.36 11.79
C CYS A 50 -3.31 18.53 12.70
N THR A 51 -2.40 19.49 12.90
CA THR A 51 -2.76 20.81 13.42
C THR A 51 -3.68 21.50 12.41
N MET A 52 -4.78 22.09 12.88
CA MET A 52 -5.83 22.77 12.09
C MET A 52 -5.27 23.67 10.97
N ASP A 53 -5.06 23.07 9.80
CA ASP A 53 -4.82 23.75 8.54
C ASP A 53 -6.16 23.84 7.79
N ASP A 54 -6.29 24.77 6.85
CA ASP A 54 -7.52 24.99 6.09
C ASP A 54 -7.88 23.79 5.20
N TRP A 55 -8.66 22.86 5.76
CA TRP A 55 -9.19 21.67 5.08
C TRP A 55 -10.03 22.01 3.84
N ARG A 56 -10.52 23.26 3.70
CA ARG A 56 -11.25 23.73 2.51
C ARG A 56 -10.39 23.71 1.25
N GLN A 57 -9.08 23.65 1.38
CA GLN A 57 -8.14 23.54 0.27
C GLN A 57 -7.40 22.19 0.27
N THR A 58 -8.02 21.15 0.84
CA THR A 58 -7.45 19.80 0.88
C THR A 58 -8.11 18.90 -0.16
N GLY A 59 -7.28 18.29 -1.03
CA GLY A 59 -7.70 17.22 -1.93
C GLY A 59 -7.73 15.86 -1.23
N LEU A 60 -8.45 14.89 -1.79
CA LEU A 60 -8.47 13.51 -1.31
C LEU A 60 -8.25 12.54 -2.48
N VAL A 61 -7.19 11.74 -2.42
CA VAL A 61 -6.90 10.72 -3.42
C VAL A 61 -6.76 9.37 -2.73
N ILE A 62 -7.57 8.40 -3.11
CA ILE A 62 -7.53 7.05 -2.54
C ILE A 62 -7.17 6.04 -3.63
N ASN A 63 -6.16 5.23 -3.35
CA ASN A 63 -5.83 4.05 -4.14
C ASN A 63 -6.55 2.83 -3.57
N LEU A 64 -7.23 2.07 -4.44
CA LEU A 64 -7.98 0.87 -4.09
C LEU A 64 -7.45 -0.34 -4.87
N SER A 65 -7.92 -1.53 -4.50
CA SER A 65 -7.57 -2.76 -5.21
C SER A 65 -8.05 -2.73 -6.67
N SER A 66 -7.27 -3.36 -7.55
CA SER A 66 -7.68 -3.71 -8.93
C SER A 66 -8.77 -4.78 -8.97
N SER A 67 -8.99 -5.50 -7.85
CA SER A 67 -9.87 -6.67 -7.75
C SER A 67 -9.43 -7.85 -8.63
N LEU A 68 -8.19 -7.84 -9.14
CA LEU A 68 -7.70 -8.84 -10.09
C LEU A 68 -7.80 -10.30 -9.56
N PRO A 69 -7.49 -10.61 -8.28
CA PRO A 69 -7.68 -11.97 -7.76
C PRO A 69 -9.16 -12.41 -7.77
N LEU A 70 -10.10 -11.50 -7.46
CA LEU A 70 -11.52 -11.81 -7.49
C LEU A 70 -12.00 -12.09 -8.91
N LEU A 71 -11.58 -11.25 -9.87
CA LEU A 71 -11.92 -11.42 -11.29
C LEU A 71 -11.34 -12.72 -11.85
N ALA A 72 -10.09 -13.04 -11.53
CA ALA A 72 -9.45 -14.28 -11.97
C ALA A 72 -10.14 -15.52 -11.37
N ALA A 73 -10.53 -15.49 -10.10
CA ALA A 73 -11.24 -16.59 -9.47
C ALA A 73 -12.67 -16.75 -10.03
N ALA A 74 -13.36 -15.66 -10.38
CA ALA A 74 -14.65 -15.71 -11.05
C ALA A 74 -14.53 -16.32 -12.45
N ALA A 75 -13.54 -15.88 -13.24
CA ALA A 75 -13.27 -16.43 -14.57
C ALA A 75 -12.93 -17.93 -14.52
N ALA A 76 -12.12 -18.37 -13.54
CA ALA A 76 -11.78 -19.77 -13.34
C ALA A 76 -13.00 -20.66 -12.98
N ARG A 77 -14.09 -20.05 -12.48
CA ARG A 77 -15.37 -20.73 -12.20
C ARG A 77 -16.35 -20.69 -13.38
N GLY A 78 -15.93 -20.18 -14.54
CA GLY A 78 -16.81 -20.03 -15.70
C GLY A 78 -17.85 -18.93 -15.55
N LEU A 79 -17.68 -17.99 -14.61
CA LEU A 79 -18.55 -16.82 -14.45
C LEU A 79 -18.17 -15.70 -15.44
N THR A 80 -17.83 -16.08 -16.68
CA THR A 80 -17.60 -15.15 -17.78
C THR A 80 -18.94 -14.85 -18.44
N SER A 81 -19.12 -13.62 -18.90
CA SER A 81 -20.27 -13.26 -19.72
C SER A 81 -20.10 -13.88 -21.11
N ASP A 82 -21.03 -14.72 -21.53
CA ASP A 82 -21.17 -15.16 -22.92
C ASP A 82 -21.65 -13.95 -23.74
N ILE A 83 -20.70 -13.18 -24.28
CA ILE A 83 -20.97 -12.00 -25.10
C ILE A 83 -20.60 -12.34 -26.54
N ASP A 84 -21.59 -12.30 -27.43
CA ASP A 84 -21.45 -12.73 -28.81
C ASP A 84 -21.00 -11.58 -29.75
N SER A 85 -20.97 -10.33 -29.27
CA SER A 85 -20.60 -9.16 -30.08
C SER A 85 -19.72 -8.14 -29.36
N LYS A 86 -18.85 -7.45 -30.12
CA LYS A 86 -17.98 -6.38 -29.59
C LYS A 86 -18.77 -5.20 -29.01
N ASP A 87 -19.91 -4.88 -29.60
CA ASP A 87 -20.73 -3.75 -29.16
C ASP A 87 -21.36 -4.01 -27.78
N GLU A 88 -21.78 -5.26 -27.52
CA GLU A 88 -22.28 -5.69 -26.21
C GLU A 88 -21.17 -5.69 -25.14
N GLU A 89 -19.94 -6.07 -25.52
CA GLU A 89 -18.77 -6.05 -24.63
C GLU A 89 -18.44 -4.61 -24.21
N GLU A 90 -18.41 -3.68 -25.16
CA GLU A 90 -18.15 -2.26 -24.90
C GLU A 90 -19.26 -1.64 -24.04
N PHE A 91 -20.53 -1.96 -24.31
CA PHE A 91 -21.67 -1.48 -23.54
C PHE A 91 -21.64 -2.00 -22.08
N LEU A 92 -21.35 -3.29 -21.89
CA LEU A 92 -21.22 -3.88 -20.56
C LEU A 92 -20.04 -3.24 -19.80
N ALA A 93 -18.90 -3.08 -20.45
CA ALA A 93 -17.72 -2.45 -19.85
C ALA A 93 -18.02 -1.02 -19.39
N ALA A 94 -18.70 -0.22 -20.23
CA ALA A 94 -19.13 1.13 -19.87
C ALA A 94 -20.13 1.13 -18.69
N THR A 95 -21.06 0.18 -18.65
CA THR A 95 -22.05 0.05 -17.57
C THR A 95 -21.38 -0.32 -16.24
N LEU A 96 -20.47 -1.30 -16.25
CA LEU A 96 -19.70 -1.70 -15.07
C LEU A 96 -18.81 -0.56 -14.57
N GLU A 97 -18.21 0.19 -15.48
CA GLU A 97 -17.42 1.37 -15.16
C GLU A 97 -18.28 2.47 -14.48
N ALA A 98 -19.47 2.75 -14.99
CA ALA A 98 -20.39 3.71 -14.38
C ALA A 98 -20.85 3.28 -12.98
N LEU A 99 -21.21 1.99 -12.81
CA LEU A 99 -21.59 1.43 -11.51
C LEU A 99 -20.43 1.51 -10.51
N ARG A 100 -19.22 1.23 -10.97
CA ARG A 100 -18.00 1.33 -10.17
C ARG A 100 -17.76 2.76 -9.69
N GLN A 101 -17.85 3.74 -10.59
CA GLN A 101 -17.71 5.16 -10.23
C GLN A 101 -18.76 5.60 -9.20
N GLN A 102 -20.00 5.13 -9.34
CA GLN A 102 -21.06 5.40 -8.36
C GLN A 102 -20.74 4.79 -6.98
N GLN A 103 -20.27 3.54 -6.93
CA GLN A 103 -19.87 2.87 -5.68
C GLN A 103 -18.70 3.59 -5.01
N GLU A 104 -17.72 4.04 -5.79
CA GLU A 104 -16.57 4.81 -5.31
C GLU A 104 -16.99 6.14 -4.69
N GLN A 105 -17.89 6.86 -5.36
CA GLN A 105 -18.39 8.12 -4.83
C GLN A 105 -19.14 7.91 -3.51
N HIS A 106 -19.95 6.86 -3.41
CA HIS A 106 -20.64 6.49 -2.17
C HIS A 106 -19.66 6.11 -1.05
N MET A 107 -18.61 5.36 -1.38
CA MET A 107 -17.54 5.01 -0.44
C MET A 107 -16.83 6.26 0.08
N LEU A 108 -16.43 7.18 -0.80
CA LEU A 108 -15.78 8.43 -0.41
C LEU A 108 -16.68 9.33 0.45
N THR A 109 -17.96 9.44 0.10
CA THR A 109 -18.94 10.19 0.91
C THR A 109 -19.08 9.58 2.30
N ARG A 110 -19.14 8.25 2.42
CA ARG A 110 -19.21 7.58 3.72
C ARG A 110 -17.92 7.73 4.52
N LEU A 111 -16.76 7.53 3.89
CA LEU A 111 -15.44 7.68 4.52
C LEU A 111 -15.27 9.07 5.11
N THR A 112 -15.48 10.12 4.31
CA THR A 112 -15.28 11.52 4.73
C THR A 112 -16.27 11.93 5.81
N ARG A 113 -17.55 11.53 5.68
CA ARG A 113 -18.56 11.79 6.70
C ARG A 113 -18.22 11.11 8.04
N LEU A 114 -17.91 9.82 8.01
CA LEU A 114 -17.66 9.03 9.23
C LEU A 114 -16.32 9.35 9.89
N ALA A 115 -15.30 9.73 9.12
CA ALA A 115 -14.03 10.21 9.64
C ALA A 115 -14.05 11.69 10.05
N GLU A 116 -15.21 12.36 9.87
CA GLU A 116 -15.40 13.79 10.12
C GLU A 116 -14.34 14.66 9.42
N LEU A 117 -14.01 14.30 8.17
CA LEU A 117 -13.06 15.03 7.35
C LEU A 117 -13.76 16.17 6.62
N PRO A 118 -13.40 17.45 6.89
CA PRO A 118 -14.01 18.59 6.23
C PRO A 118 -13.36 18.89 4.87
N VAL A 119 -13.17 17.85 4.04
CA VAL A 119 -12.57 17.96 2.69
C VAL A 119 -13.65 18.22 1.63
N PRO A 120 -13.51 19.21 0.74
CA PRO A 120 -14.48 19.47 -0.32
C PRO A 120 -14.55 18.33 -1.33
N THR A 121 -15.76 18.03 -1.81
CA THR A 121 -16.03 16.97 -2.80
C THR A 121 -15.40 17.24 -4.17
N GLY A 122 -15.11 18.50 -4.50
CA GLY A 122 -14.60 18.91 -5.82
C GLY A 122 -13.19 18.41 -6.18
N HIS A 123 -12.45 17.86 -5.21
CA HIS A 123 -11.07 17.39 -5.39
C HIS A 123 -10.86 15.96 -4.90
N TRP A 124 -11.89 15.13 -5.00
CA TRP A 124 -11.81 13.71 -4.71
C TRP A 124 -11.38 12.92 -5.95
N LYS A 125 -10.52 11.92 -5.76
CA LYS A 125 -10.08 11.02 -6.82
C LYS A 125 -9.87 9.61 -6.29
N VAL A 126 -10.25 8.62 -7.10
CA VAL A 126 -9.94 7.21 -6.86
C VAL A 126 -9.00 6.71 -7.95
N THR A 127 -8.01 5.92 -7.56
CA THR A 127 -7.18 5.10 -8.46
C THR A 127 -7.30 3.63 -8.08
N ARG A 128 -7.05 2.73 -9.02
CA ARG A 128 -7.03 1.28 -8.78
C ARG A 128 -5.80 0.67 -9.40
N GLY A 129 -4.84 0.26 -8.57
CA GLY A 129 -3.64 -0.42 -9.05
C GLY A 129 -2.87 -1.12 -7.94
N ASP A 130 -3.57 -1.55 -6.89
CA ASP A 130 -3.00 -2.31 -5.77
C ASP A 130 -1.72 -1.64 -5.22
N GLN A 131 -0.64 -2.40 -5.01
CA GLN A 131 0.58 -1.93 -4.37
C GLN A 131 1.32 -0.85 -5.19
N ALA A 132 1.63 -1.12 -6.45
CA ALA A 132 2.49 -0.28 -7.31
C ALA A 132 1.71 0.90 -7.94
N GLY A 133 0.42 0.71 -8.22
CA GLY A 133 -0.45 1.75 -8.77
C GLY A 133 -0.71 2.93 -7.84
N PHE A 134 -0.28 2.88 -6.56
CA PHE A 134 -0.28 4.04 -5.68
C PHE A 134 0.49 5.24 -6.26
N LEU A 135 1.47 5.02 -7.14
CA LEU A 135 2.15 6.12 -7.84
C LEU A 135 1.19 6.91 -8.76
N HIS A 136 0.12 6.30 -9.29
CA HIS A 136 -0.94 7.03 -9.98
C HIS A 136 -1.70 7.95 -9.02
N ALA A 137 -1.96 7.52 -7.79
CA ALA A 137 -2.57 8.36 -6.76
C ALA A 137 -1.66 9.56 -6.40
N LEU A 138 -0.36 9.32 -6.21
CA LEU A 138 0.61 10.39 -5.98
C LEU A 138 0.70 11.36 -7.17
N ALA A 139 0.67 10.86 -8.41
CA ALA A 139 0.68 11.70 -9.61
C ALA A 139 -0.61 12.53 -9.76
N ALA A 140 -1.77 11.96 -9.39
CA ALA A 140 -3.03 12.71 -9.34
C ALA A 140 -2.98 13.83 -8.29
N ALA A 141 -2.47 13.54 -7.09
CA ALA A 141 -2.30 14.54 -6.04
C ALA A 141 -1.28 15.62 -6.41
N ALA A 142 -0.15 15.26 -7.01
CA ALA A 142 0.86 16.20 -7.48
C ALA A 142 0.27 17.19 -8.49
N ARG A 143 -0.51 16.71 -9.47
CA ARG A 143 -1.20 17.59 -10.43
C ARG A 143 -2.14 18.58 -9.76
N LEU A 144 -2.95 18.15 -8.79
CA LEU A 144 -3.85 19.05 -8.05
C LEU A 144 -3.07 20.14 -7.31
N LEU A 145 -1.93 19.79 -6.72
CA LEU A 145 -1.06 20.71 -5.99
C LEU A 145 -0.31 21.69 -6.91
N GLU A 146 0.25 21.20 -8.02
CA GLU A 146 0.98 22.00 -9.01
C GLU A 146 0.07 23.00 -9.72
N GLN A 147 -1.17 22.59 -10.01
CA GLN A 147 -2.22 23.46 -10.56
C GLN A 147 -2.80 24.43 -9.51
N ARG A 148 -2.38 24.32 -8.24
CA ARG A 148 -2.90 25.10 -7.11
C ARG A 148 -4.42 24.97 -6.93
N ALA A 149 -5.01 23.86 -7.39
CA ALA A 149 -6.41 23.53 -7.12
C ALA A 149 -6.63 23.24 -5.63
N VAL A 150 -5.60 22.74 -4.97
CA VAL A 150 -5.55 22.45 -3.52
C VAL A 150 -4.19 22.91 -2.96
N SER A 151 -4.13 23.23 -1.68
CA SER A 151 -2.88 23.60 -0.99
C SER A 151 -2.16 22.38 -0.41
N ASN A 152 -2.92 21.33 -0.10
CA ASN A 152 -2.45 20.06 0.42
C ASN A 152 -3.37 18.94 -0.06
N CYS A 153 -2.92 17.70 0.02
CA CYS A 153 -3.71 16.55 -0.40
C CYS A 153 -3.55 15.38 0.58
N ILE A 154 -4.65 14.72 0.92
CA ILE A 154 -4.62 13.43 1.59
C ILE A 154 -4.51 12.36 0.51
N VAL A 155 -3.47 11.53 0.57
CA VAL A 155 -3.25 10.43 -0.37
C VAL A 155 -3.05 9.16 0.43
N GLY A 156 -3.82 8.12 0.13
CA GLY A 156 -3.71 6.87 0.87
C GLY A 156 -4.22 5.67 0.10
N GLY A 157 -4.20 4.54 0.77
CA GLY A 157 -4.67 3.27 0.24
C GLY A 157 -5.35 2.46 1.33
N ILE A 158 -6.37 1.71 0.93
CA ILE A 158 -7.14 0.84 1.82
C ILE A 158 -7.29 -0.51 1.14
N ASP A 159 -6.96 -1.58 1.85
CA ASP A 159 -7.18 -2.94 1.37
C ASP A 159 -7.34 -3.95 2.51
N SER A 160 -7.96 -5.09 2.18
CA SER A 160 -8.22 -6.17 3.12
C SER A 160 -8.19 -7.53 2.42
N TYR A 161 -7.04 -8.19 2.47
CA TYR A 161 -6.86 -9.56 1.98
C TYR A 161 -7.45 -10.60 2.93
N VAL A 162 -7.71 -10.25 4.19
CA VAL A 162 -8.44 -11.09 5.17
C VAL A 162 -9.95 -11.12 4.92
N ASP A 163 -10.46 -10.33 3.96
CA ASP A 163 -11.89 -10.38 3.61
C ASP A 163 -12.23 -11.72 2.97
N LEU A 164 -13.33 -12.34 3.40
CA LEU A 164 -13.67 -13.72 3.03
C LEU A 164 -13.71 -13.94 1.51
N PRO A 165 -14.35 -13.08 0.69
CA PRO A 165 -14.33 -13.26 -0.76
C PRO A 165 -12.92 -13.23 -1.37
N VAL A 166 -12.01 -12.44 -0.78
CA VAL A 166 -10.61 -12.35 -1.22
C VAL A 166 -9.86 -13.61 -0.79
N VAL A 167 -10.03 -14.07 0.46
CA VAL A 167 -9.45 -15.32 0.95
C VAL A 167 -9.88 -16.50 0.08
N GLU A 168 -11.17 -16.63 -0.21
CA GLU A 168 -11.71 -17.71 -1.06
C GLU A 168 -11.19 -17.63 -2.50
N ALA A 169 -11.01 -16.43 -3.05
CA ALA A 169 -10.41 -16.25 -4.37
C ALA A 169 -8.93 -16.65 -4.38
N LEU A 170 -8.16 -16.23 -3.38
CA LEU A 170 -6.76 -16.60 -3.24
C LEU A 170 -6.57 -18.10 -3.02
N ASP A 171 -7.49 -18.75 -2.30
CA ASP A 171 -7.46 -20.19 -2.11
C ASP A 171 -7.76 -20.93 -3.42
N ALA A 172 -8.84 -20.54 -4.11
CA ALA A 172 -9.22 -21.11 -5.41
C ALA A 172 -8.12 -20.96 -6.47
N LEU A 173 -7.36 -19.85 -6.42
CA LEU A 173 -6.23 -19.57 -7.31
C LEU A 173 -4.92 -20.21 -6.86
N ARG A 174 -4.92 -20.98 -5.76
CA ARG A 174 -3.73 -21.56 -5.13
C ARG A 174 -2.65 -20.55 -4.76
N LEU A 175 -3.03 -19.32 -4.40
CA LEU A 175 -2.13 -18.23 -3.98
C LEU A 175 -2.04 -18.07 -2.47
N LEU A 176 -3.08 -18.44 -1.73
CA LEU A 176 -3.13 -18.34 -0.27
C LEU A 176 -2.10 -19.21 0.47
N LYS A 177 -1.48 -18.70 1.54
CA LYS A 177 -0.69 -19.54 2.44
C LYS A 177 -1.61 -20.38 3.33
N THR A 178 -1.43 -21.70 3.33
CA THR A 178 -2.16 -22.64 4.21
C THR A 178 -1.16 -23.59 4.89
N PRO A 179 -1.56 -24.37 5.92
CA PRO A 179 -0.71 -25.43 6.48
C PRO A 179 -0.18 -26.40 5.42
N SER A 180 -1.02 -26.80 4.46
CA SER A 180 -0.67 -27.67 3.34
C SER A 180 0.12 -26.97 2.22
N ARG A 181 0.12 -25.63 2.18
CA ARG A 181 0.83 -24.79 1.20
C ARG A 181 1.60 -23.68 1.91
N PRO A 182 2.82 -23.96 2.40
CA PRO A 182 3.60 -23.02 3.21
C PRO A 182 4.16 -21.85 2.39
N HIS A 183 4.21 -21.96 1.06
CA HIS A 183 4.58 -20.87 0.15
C HIS A 183 3.31 -20.25 -0.43
N GLY A 184 3.07 -18.98 -0.13
CA GLY A 184 1.82 -18.30 -0.48
C GLY A 184 1.64 -16.97 0.25
N ILE A 185 0.61 -16.25 -0.17
CA ILE A 185 0.22 -14.95 0.38
C ILE A 185 -0.36 -15.16 1.77
N LEU A 186 0.26 -14.52 2.77
CA LEU A 186 -0.32 -14.36 4.10
C LEU A 186 -1.30 -13.18 4.08
N PRO A 187 -2.61 -13.36 4.30
CA PRO A 187 -3.57 -12.27 4.25
C PRO A 187 -3.35 -11.22 5.34
N GLY A 188 -3.48 -9.94 4.98
CA GLY A 188 -3.50 -8.82 5.91
C GLY A 188 -4.57 -7.80 5.56
N GLU A 189 -4.79 -6.83 6.44
CA GLU A 189 -5.59 -5.65 6.14
C GLU A 189 -4.93 -4.39 6.68
N CYS A 190 -5.09 -3.29 5.95
CA CYS A 190 -4.55 -2.01 6.36
C CYS A 190 -5.25 -0.85 5.65
N ALA A 191 -5.30 0.29 6.34
CA ALA A 191 -5.50 1.59 5.73
C ALA A 191 -4.37 2.51 6.18
N ALA A 192 -3.74 3.19 5.22
CA ALA A 192 -2.69 4.15 5.49
C ALA A 192 -2.88 5.40 4.64
N PHE A 193 -2.78 6.56 5.28
CA PHE A 193 -2.97 7.86 4.64
C PHE A 193 -1.85 8.82 4.97
N LEU A 194 -1.44 9.57 3.96
CA LEU A 194 -0.41 10.58 4.03
C LEU A 194 -1.03 11.93 3.72
N ARG A 195 -0.63 12.96 4.45
CA ARG A 195 -0.86 14.33 4.03
C ARG A 195 0.37 14.82 3.25
N VAL A 196 0.18 15.18 1.99
CA VAL A 196 1.24 15.60 1.07
C VAL A 196 1.04 17.05 0.63
N GLU A 197 2.16 17.75 0.49
CA GLU A 197 2.24 19.15 0.08
C GLU A 197 3.45 19.36 -0.81
N LEU A 198 3.45 20.46 -1.57
CA LEU A 198 4.69 20.92 -2.20
C LEU A 198 5.69 21.32 -1.12
N LEU A 199 6.92 20.84 -1.24
CA LEU A 199 7.97 21.03 -0.23
C LEU A 199 8.18 22.51 0.11
N GLU A 200 8.20 23.38 -0.89
CA GLU A 200 8.35 24.82 -0.71
C GLU A 200 7.17 25.45 0.03
N THR A 201 5.94 24.97 -0.21
CA THR A 201 4.75 25.42 0.53
C THR A 201 4.82 25.01 1.99
N ALA A 202 5.15 23.74 2.26
CA ALA A 202 5.33 23.22 3.62
C ALA A 202 6.44 23.98 4.37
N ARG A 203 7.57 24.27 3.70
CA ARG A 203 8.67 25.07 4.25
C ARG A 203 8.26 26.50 4.59
N ARG A 204 7.61 27.21 3.65
CA ARG A 204 7.19 28.61 3.86
C ARG A 204 6.27 28.77 5.07
N ARG A 205 5.37 27.81 5.31
CA ARG A 205 4.46 27.84 6.47
C ARG A 205 5.03 27.22 7.75
N GLY A 206 6.28 26.73 7.72
CA GLY A 206 6.91 26.08 8.88
C GLY A 206 6.28 24.75 9.29
N ALA A 207 5.68 24.01 8.35
CA ALA A 207 5.00 22.74 8.63
C ALA A 207 5.96 21.68 9.18
N PRO A 208 5.48 20.78 10.07
CA PRO A 208 6.22 19.57 10.38
C PRO A 208 6.31 18.68 9.12
N ILE A 209 7.53 18.48 8.63
CA ILE A 209 7.82 17.59 7.50
C ILE A 209 8.41 16.30 8.08
N HIS A 210 7.69 15.19 7.93
CA HIS A 210 8.10 13.88 8.44
C HIS A 210 9.10 13.17 7.52
N CYS A 211 8.93 13.33 6.21
CA CYS A 211 9.84 12.85 5.18
C CYS A 211 9.65 13.67 3.90
N VAL A 212 10.55 13.53 2.93
CA VAL A 212 10.40 14.08 1.58
C VAL A 212 10.28 12.93 0.59
N LEU A 213 9.30 13.00 -0.31
CA LEU A 213 9.17 12.04 -1.41
C LEU A 213 10.03 12.52 -2.58
N GLY A 214 11.05 11.73 -2.93
CA GLY A 214 12.03 12.05 -3.95
C GLY A 214 11.68 11.50 -5.33
N ALA A 215 12.70 11.01 -6.04
CA ALA A 215 12.54 10.40 -7.35
C ALA A 215 11.58 9.20 -7.31
N ARG A 216 10.81 9.01 -8.39
CA ARG A 216 9.85 7.93 -8.53
C ARG A 216 9.74 7.49 -9.98
N ALA A 217 9.48 6.21 -10.19
CA ALA A 217 9.26 5.63 -11.50
C ALA A 217 8.19 4.55 -11.43
N LEU A 218 7.40 4.47 -12.50
CA LEU A 218 6.38 3.45 -12.71
C LEU A 218 6.62 2.85 -14.10
N HIS A 219 6.71 1.53 -14.14
CA HIS A 219 6.83 0.71 -15.34
C HIS A 219 5.80 -0.41 -15.29
N ARG A 220 5.64 -1.13 -16.39
CA ARG A 220 4.66 -2.22 -16.46
C ARG A 220 5.25 -3.41 -17.19
N GLU A 221 5.05 -4.59 -16.63
CA GLU A 221 5.22 -5.85 -17.33
C GLU A 221 4.17 -5.98 -18.44
N PRO A 222 4.48 -6.65 -19.58
CA PRO A 222 3.59 -6.70 -20.74
C PRO A 222 2.30 -7.49 -20.48
N HIS A 223 2.25 -8.30 -19.43
CA HIS A 223 1.12 -9.14 -19.07
C HIS A 223 0.91 -9.18 -17.56
N ASP A 224 -0.33 -9.43 -17.14
CA ASP A 224 -0.66 -9.71 -15.74
C ASP A 224 -0.15 -11.10 -15.30
N ARG A 225 -0.40 -11.46 -14.05
CA ARG A 225 0.05 -12.75 -13.49
C ARG A 225 -0.69 -13.95 -14.09
N PHE A 226 -1.93 -13.82 -14.53
CA PHE A 226 -2.76 -14.94 -14.96
C PHE A 226 -2.56 -15.29 -16.43
N ALA A 227 -1.79 -14.50 -17.18
CA ALA A 227 -1.42 -14.74 -18.58
C ALA A 227 -0.48 -15.94 -18.85
N GLY A 228 -0.26 -16.84 -17.88
CA GLY A 228 0.53 -18.07 -18.07
C GLY A 228 2.05 -17.88 -18.27
N ARG A 229 2.58 -16.66 -18.10
CA ARG A 229 4.00 -16.33 -18.26
C ARG A 229 4.59 -15.74 -16.98
N HIS A 230 5.82 -16.13 -16.65
CA HIS A 230 6.55 -15.54 -15.54
C HIS A 230 7.12 -14.17 -15.93
N TRP A 231 7.01 -13.20 -15.03
CA TRP A 231 7.75 -11.94 -15.15
C TRP A 231 9.23 -12.21 -14.93
N GLN A 232 10.07 -11.47 -15.65
CA GLN A 232 11.52 -11.66 -15.63
C GLN A 232 12.23 -10.52 -14.91
N GLY A 233 11.56 -9.74 -14.06
CA GLY A 233 12.15 -8.63 -13.31
C GLY A 233 12.57 -7.43 -14.17
N ALA A 234 12.19 -7.37 -15.44
CA ALA A 234 12.67 -6.35 -16.37
C ALA A 234 12.04 -4.98 -16.08
N ALA A 235 10.72 -4.92 -15.90
CA ALA A 235 10.04 -3.65 -15.59
C ALA A 235 10.40 -3.19 -14.17
N LEU A 236 10.56 -4.13 -13.22
CA LEU A 236 10.96 -3.80 -11.85
C LEU A 236 12.39 -3.25 -11.78
N ALA A 237 13.34 -3.89 -12.47
CA ALA A 237 14.70 -3.37 -12.57
C ALA A 237 14.71 -1.98 -13.23
N THR A 238 13.95 -1.78 -14.30
CA THR A 238 13.89 -0.48 -14.99
C THR A 238 13.32 0.62 -14.08
N ALA A 239 12.21 0.36 -13.38
CA ALA A 239 11.63 1.31 -12.44
C ALA A 239 12.63 1.66 -11.31
N PHE A 240 13.25 0.64 -10.74
CA PHE A 240 14.23 0.85 -9.67
C PHE A 240 15.44 1.63 -10.16
N SER A 241 16.06 1.24 -11.28
CA SER A 241 17.24 1.89 -11.83
C SER A 241 17.00 3.36 -12.17
N GLN A 242 15.83 3.70 -12.71
CA GLN A 242 15.47 5.08 -12.99
C GLN A 242 15.44 5.93 -11.70
N VAL A 243 14.99 5.36 -10.58
CA VAL A 243 15.09 6.04 -9.28
C VAL A 243 16.53 6.06 -8.82
N TRP A 244 17.22 4.93 -8.78
CA TRP A 244 18.57 4.79 -8.20
C TRP A 244 19.65 5.63 -8.89
N GLN A 245 19.68 5.62 -10.22
CA GLN A 245 20.71 6.29 -11.03
C GLN A 245 20.53 7.81 -11.10
N THR A 246 19.32 8.31 -10.82
CA THR A 246 19.06 9.76 -10.80
C THR A 246 19.48 10.42 -9.48
N LEU A 247 19.90 9.63 -8.49
CA LEU A 247 20.26 10.13 -7.16
C LEU A 247 21.72 10.56 -7.08
N PRO A 248 22.01 11.77 -6.57
CA PRO A 248 23.36 12.14 -6.19
C PRO A 248 23.93 11.15 -5.17
N ALA A 249 25.25 10.92 -5.18
CA ALA A 249 25.93 10.02 -4.25
C ALA A 249 25.55 10.26 -2.77
N ALA A 250 25.44 11.53 -2.36
CA ALA A 250 25.05 11.93 -1.00
C ALA A 250 23.58 11.63 -0.62
N GLN A 251 22.76 11.17 -1.57
CA GLN A 251 21.36 10.78 -1.38
C GLN A 251 21.14 9.30 -1.71
N GLN A 252 22.21 8.54 -1.96
CA GLN A 252 22.10 7.12 -2.23
C GLN A 252 21.43 6.41 -1.03
N PRO A 253 20.40 5.59 -1.28
CA PRO A 253 19.67 4.91 -0.22
C PRO A 253 20.56 3.95 0.54
N GLY A 254 20.47 3.97 1.87
CA GLY A 254 21.17 2.99 2.73
C GLY A 254 20.30 1.78 3.09
N ARG A 255 19.04 1.74 2.63
CA ARG A 255 18.08 0.67 2.94
C ARG A 255 16.94 0.62 1.93
N LEU A 256 16.43 -0.58 1.68
CA LEU A 256 15.24 -0.82 0.86
C LEU A 256 14.01 -1.11 1.73
N ILE A 257 12.83 -0.79 1.20
CA ILE A 257 11.57 -1.38 1.65
C ILE A 257 10.96 -2.11 0.47
N GLY A 258 10.94 -3.44 0.54
CA GLY A 258 10.45 -4.30 -0.52
C GLY A 258 9.05 -4.85 -0.26
N ASN A 259 8.40 -5.24 -1.33
CA ASN A 259 7.03 -5.73 -1.31
C ASN A 259 6.94 -7.27 -1.37
N LEU A 260 7.90 -8.01 -0.80
CA LEU A 260 7.77 -9.45 -0.65
C LEU A 260 6.66 -9.79 0.34
N ASN A 261 5.83 -10.78 -0.02
CA ASN A 261 4.60 -11.16 0.69
C ASN A 261 4.39 -12.68 0.80
N GLY A 262 5.42 -13.47 0.48
CA GLY A 262 5.36 -14.94 0.45
C GLY A 262 4.92 -15.55 -0.89
N ASP A 263 4.50 -14.73 -1.86
CA ASP A 263 4.20 -15.18 -3.22
C ASP A 263 5.48 -15.54 -4.00
N GLU A 264 5.51 -16.74 -4.56
CA GLU A 264 6.66 -17.27 -5.29
C GLU A 264 6.99 -16.45 -6.55
N ARG A 265 5.96 -16.00 -7.28
CA ARG A 265 6.17 -15.21 -8.50
C ARG A 265 6.79 -13.86 -8.19
N ARG A 266 6.35 -13.20 -7.12
CA ARG A 266 6.93 -11.92 -6.69
C ARG A 266 8.37 -12.09 -6.20
N VAL A 267 8.68 -13.17 -5.48
CA VAL A 267 10.07 -13.50 -5.10
C VAL A 267 10.94 -13.73 -6.34
N TYR A 268 10.45 -14.51 -7.30
CA TYR A 268 11.17 -14.77 -8.55
C TYR A 268 11.42 -13.48 -9.35
N ASP A 269 10.38 -12.65 -9.51
CA ASP A 269 10.46 -11.37 -10.20
C ASP A 269 11.48 -10.42 -9.53
N TRP A 270 11.46 -10.33 -8.20
CA TRP A 270 12.45 -9.58 -7.43
C TRP A 270 13.86 -10.15 -7.59
N GLY A 271 14.04 -11.47 -7.53
CA GLY A 271 15.35 -12.12 -7.72
C GLY A 271 15.95 -11.79 -9.08
N CYS A 272 15.16 -11.91 -10.15
CA CYS A 272 15.58 -11.53 -11.49
C CYS A 272 15.90 -10.02 -11.62
N ALA A 273 15.11 -9.16 -10.98
CA ALA A 273 15.38 -7.72 -10.97
C ALA A 273 16.67 -7.40 -10.21
N LEU A 274 16.88 -8.02 -9.04
CA LEU A 274 18.03 -7.82 -8.18
C LEU A 274 19.34 -8.17 -8.89
N THR A 275 19.40 -9.29 -9.62
CA THR A 275 20.59 -9.65 -10.43
C THR A 275 20.94 -8.57 -11.45
N ARG A 276 19.94 -7.99 -12.13
CA ARG A 276 20.15 -6.89 -13.08
C ARG A 276 20.63 -5.62 -12.38
N LEU A 277 20.04 -5.30 -11.24
CA LEU A 277 20.39 -4.12 -10.45
C LEU A 277 21.81 -4.20 -9.88
N GLN A 278 22.23 -5.38 -9.42
CA GLN A 278 23.60 -5.62 -8.98
C GLN A 278 24.60 -5.42 -10.14
N GLY A 279 24.26 -5.88 -11.34
CA GLY A 279 25.03 -5.58 -12.56
C GLY A 279 25.10 -4.09 -12.92
N GLN A 280 24.22 -3.26 -12.36
CA GLN A 280 24.20 -1.80 -12.51
C GLN A 280 24.77 -1.07 -11.29
N GLY A 281 25.43 -1.78 -10.36
CA GLY A 281 26.11 -1.19 -9.21
C GLY A 281 25.26 -1.04 -7.95
N LEU A 282 24.09 -1.70 -7.87
CA LEU A 282 23.37 -1.81 -6.58
C LEU A 282 24.20 -2.70 -5.63
N PRO A 283 24.53 -2.23 -4.41
CA PRO A 283 25.28 -3.04 -3.44
C PRO A 283 24.51 -4.32 -3.06
N SER A 284 25.23 -5.44 -2.99
CA SER A 284 24.65 -6.75 -2.69
C SER A 284 24.25 -6.92 -1.22
N ASP A 285 24.81 -6.12 -0.33
CA ASP A 285 24.61 -6.13 1.11
C ASP A 285 23.61 -5.05 1.59
N LEU A 286 22.95 -4.35 0.66
CA LEU A 286 22.00 -3.29 1.00
C LEU A 286 20.80 -3.88 1.78
N PRO A 287 20.58 -3.49 3.05
CA PRO A 287 19.57 -4.13 3.87
C PRO A 287 18.16 -3.79 3.38
N ALA A 288 17.23 -4.72 3.54
CA ALA A 288 15.83 -4.55 3.13
C ALA A 288 14.87 -4.88 4.28
N TRP A 289 13.80 -4.09 4.39
CA TRP A 289 12.60 -4.46 5.13
C TRP A 289 11.52 -4.93 4.17
N HIS A 290 10.68 -5.87 4.60
CA HIS A 290 9.56 -6.33 3.78
C HIS A 290 8.23 -6.12 4.49
N THR A 291 7.31 -5.41 3.86
CA THR A 291 6.00 -5.11 4.45
C THR A 291 5.23 -6.39 4.76
N GLY A 292 5.33 -7.39 3.89
CA GLY A 292 4.65 -8.68 4.05
C GLY A 292 5.07 -9.47 5.29
N MET A 293 6.27 -9.25 5.82
CA MET A 293 6.72 -9.92 7.05
C MET A 293 6.01 -9.41 8.30
N SER A 294 5.56 -8.15 8.30
CA SER A 294 4.94 -7.51 9.47
C SER A 294 3.41 -7.46 9.37
N PHE A 295 2.90 -7.31 8.16
CA PHE A 295 1.48 -7.01 7.93
C PHE A 295 0.78 -8.04 7.05
N GLY A 296 1.48 -9.05 6.53
CA GLY A 296 0.97 -9.83 5.41
C GLY A 296 0.77 -8.97 4.15
N GLU A 297 -0.03 -9.45 3.22
CA GLU A 297 -0.41 -8.68 2.04
C GLU A 297 -1.53 -7.69 2.39
N ILE A 298 -1.24 -6.41 2.15
CA ILE A 298 -2.13 -5.27 2.48
C ILE A 298 -2.47 -4.45 1.23
N GLY A 299 -2.21 -5.00 0.05
CA GLY A 299 -2.66 -4.53 -1.25
C GLY A 299 -2.42 -3.04 -1.46
N ALA A 300 -3.48 -2.30 -1.78
CA ALA A 300 -3.44 -0.87 -2.07
C ALA A 300 -2.85 0.00 -0.94
N ALA A 301 -2.84 -0.48 0.31
CA ALA A 301 -2.24 0.22 1.45
C ALA A 301 -0.72 0.04 1.56
N THR A 302 -0.11 -0.86 0.78
CA THR A 302 1.32 -1.21 0.87
C THR A 302 2.24 0.00 0.74
N ALA A 303 2.06 0.81 -0.32
CA ALA A 303 2.91 1.95 -0.59
C ALA A 303 2.82 3.06 0.50
N PRO A 304 1.63 3.55 0.90
CA PRO A 304 1.54 4.54 1.97
C PRO A 304 2.01 4.00 3.32
N MET A 305 1.85 2.69 3.57
CA MET A 305 2.42 2.03 4.75
C MET A 305 3.95 2.03 4.71
N ALA A 306 4.56 1.64 3.58
CA ALA A 306 6.02 1.65 3.42
C ALA A 306 6.62 3.06 3.59
N ILE A 307 5.96 4.09 3.06
CA ILE A 307 6.35 5.49 3.26
C ILE A 307 6.26 5.86 4.75
N SER A 308 5.18 5.45 5.43
CA SER A 308 4.99 5.70 6.86
C SER A 308 6.05 4.99 7.71
N MET A 309 6.45 3.77 7.35
CA MET A 309 7.55 3.04 7.99
C MET A 309 8.87 3.81 7.86
N ALA A 310 9.21 4.27 6.65
CA ALA A 310 10.43 5.06 6.41
C ALA A 310 10.43 6.36 7.22
N ALA A 311 9.33 7.13 7.17
CA ALA A 311 9.20 8.37 7.92
C ALA A 311 9.32 8.15 9.44
N HIS A 312 8.73 7.07 9.96
CA HIS A 312 8.85 6.71 11.37
C HIS A 312 10.29 6.31 11.74
N ALA A 313 10.95 5.52 10.89
CA ALA A 313 12.33 5.12 11.08
C ALA A 313 13.29 6.33 11.11
N PHE A 314 13.09 7.31 10.23
CA PHE A 314 13.84 8.57 10.28
C PHE A 314 13.58 9.33 11.59
N ALA A 315 12.30 9.50 11.97
CA ALA A 315 11.94 10.25 13.18
C ALA A 315 12.46 9.62 14.48
N ARG A 316 12.63 8.28 14.51
CA ARG A 316 13.15 7.53 15.66
C ARG A 316 14.66 7.31 15.61
N GLY A 317 15.32 7.62 14.50
CA GLY A 317 16.74 7.28 14.29
C GLY A 317 17.00 5.78 14.12
N HIS A 318 15.98 5.00 13.72
CA HIS A 318 16.10 3.55 13.46
C HIS A 318 16.39 3.23 11.98
N ALA A 319 16.46 4.24 11.11
CA ALA A 319 16.70 4.01 9.69
C ALA A 319 18.15 3.63 9.38
N ASP A 320 19.11 4.12 10.18
CA ASP A 320 20.57 4.10 9.92
C ASP A 320 20.97 4.67 8.55
N THR A 321 20.08 5.47 7.95
CA THR A 321 20.27 6.14 6.67
C THR A 321 19.35 7.35 6.59
N ARG A 322 19.63 8.24 5.64
CA ARG A 322 18.81 9.43 5.33
C ARG A 322 17.96 9.27 4.08
N SER A 323 18.06 8.13 3.42
CA SER A 323 17.43 7.85 2.14
C SER A 323 17.09 6.38 2.06
N MET A 324 15.86 6.08 1.67
CA MET A 324 15.36 4.73 1.47
C MET A 324 14.66 4.65 0.13
N VAL A 325 14.69 3.50 -0.52
CA VAL A 325 13.88 3.23 -1.72
C VAL A 325 12.85 2.16 -1.42
N VAL A 326 11.60 2.49 -1.71
CA VAL A 326 10.48 1.56 -1.69
C VAL A 326 10.35 0.99 -3.10
N TRP A 327 10.27 -0.33 -3.24
CA TRP A 327 9.90 -0.98 -4.50
C TRP A 327 8.63 -1.81 -4.31
N LEU A 328 7.76 -1.78 -5.32
CA LEU A 328 6.41 -2.38 -5.26
C LEU A 328 6.12 -3.14 -6.55
N SER A 329 5.35 -4.22 -6.43
CA SER A 329 5.00 -5.11 -7.53
C SER A 329 3.55 -5.53 -7.42
N SER A 330 2.78 -5.31 -8.49
CA SER A 330 1.35 -5.62 -8.54
C SER A 330 1.00 -6.63 -9.62
N ASP A 331 -0.07 -7.37 -9.36
CA ASP A 331 -0.46 -8.52 -10.18
C ASP A 331 -0.97 -8.14 -11.57
N GLY A 332 -1.44 -6.90 -11.74
CA GLY A 332 -1.79 -6.31 -13.05
C GLY A 332 -0.59 -5.90 -13.91
N GLY A 333 0.64 -6.19 -13.45
CA GLY A 333 1.90 -5.95 -14.17
C GLY A 333 2.64 -4.68 -13.76
N GLU A 334 2.03 -3.79 -12.99
CA GLU A 334 2.67 -2.54 -12.56
C GLU A 334 3.88 -2.80 -11.64
N ARG A 335 4.96 -2.05 -11.86
CA ARG A 335 6.19 -2.05 -11.08
C ARG A 335 6.58 -0.64 -10.77
N SER A 336 6.80 -0.33 -9.49
CA SER A 336 7.18 1.02 -9.11
C SER A 336 8.34 1.06 -8.14
N ALA A 337 9.08 2.16 -8.20
CA ALA A 337 10.05 2.53 -7.20
C ALA A 337 9.82 3.99 -6.76
N LEU A 338 10.06 4.26 -5.48
CA LEU A 338 9.90 5.59 -4.88
C LEU A 338 10.99 5.80 -3.83
N GLN A 339 11.69 6.93 -3.94
CA GLN A 339 12.63 7.38 -2.93
C GLN A 339 11.90 8.10 -1.80
N VAL A 340 12.26 7.79 -0.56
CA VAL A 340 11.82 8.48 0.66
C VAL A 340 13.05 9.00 1.39
N LEU A 341 13.07 10.29 1.67
CA LEU A 341 14.20 11.03 2.22
C LEU A 341 13.90 11.54 3.63
N GLU A 342 14.91 11.49 4.49
CA GLU A 342 14.92 12.23 5.76
C GLU A 342 14.92 13.74 5.46
N ARG A 343 14.19 14.50 6.27
CA ARG A 343 14.24 15.96 6.22
C ARG A 343 15.60 16.47 6.69
N ARG A 344 16.31 17.27 5.88
CA ARG A 344 17.53 17.99 6.31
C ARG A 344 17.21 19.04 7.41
N SER A 345 17.58 18.73 8.67
CA SER A 345 17.72 19.52 9.94
C SER A 345 16.95 20.85 10.13
N GLY A 346 16.30 21.18 11.27
CA GLY A 346 16.50 20.69 12.64
C GLY A 346 15.25 20.74 13.53
N PHE A 347 14.55 19.61 13.62
CA PHE A 347 13.46 19.38 14.55
C PHE A 347 13.96 18.31 15.50
N ARG A 348 14.19 18.69 16.76
CA ARG A 348 14.32 17.72 17.84
C ARG A 348 12.90 17.36 18.27
N PRO A 349 12.45 16.09 18.18
CA PRO A 349 11.19 15.72 18.79
C PRO A 349 11.27 16.03 20.29
N ARG A 350 10.24 16.66 20.85
CA ARG A 350 10.13 16.80 22.31
C ARG A 350 10.14 15.39 22.92
N LYS A 351 10.93 15.17 23.97
CA LYS A 351 10.80 13.99 24.84
C LYS A 351 9.34 13.91 25.28
N VAL A 352 8.63 12.88 24.85
CA VAL A 352 7.28 12.58 25.35
C VAL A 352 7.47 11.62 26.52
N GLU A 353 7.20 12.09 27.72
CA GLU A 353 7.14 11.25 28.93
C GLU A 353 5.98 10.25 28.82
N TYR A 354 6.29 9.02 29.22
CA TYR A 354 5.42 7.85 29.13
C TYR A 354 4.28 7.92 30.15
N LEU A 355 3.05 7.68 29.70
CA LEU A 355 2.03 7.05 30.54
C LEU A 355 2.01 5.55 30.24
N ARG A 356 2.35 4.77 31.27
CA ARG A 356 2.20 3.32 31.31
C ARG A 356 0.73 3.01 31.54
N GLU A 357 0.03 2.43 30.57
CA GLU A 357 -1.18 1.66 30.84
C GLU A 357 -1.43 0.62 29.74
N ARG A 358 -2.05 -0.48 30.15
CA ARG A 358 -2.03 -1.81 29.52
C ARG A 358 -2.96 -1.92 28.31
N SER A 359 -2.56 -2.77 27.36
CA SER A 359 -3.40 -3.53 26.41
C SER A 359 -4.11 -2.76 25.28
N THR A 360 -3.73 -3.11 24.03
CA THR A 360 -4.55 -3.34 22.81
C THR A 360 -3.85 -2.76 21.57
N ARG A 361 -3.44 -3.65 20.65
CA ARG A 361 -2.65 -3.35 19.45
C ARG A 361 -3.57 -3.00 18.28
N VAL A 362 -3.53 -1.74 17.84
CA VAL A 362 -4.14 -1.26 16.59
C VAL A 362 -3.07 -0.49 15.82
N VAL A 363 -2.64 -1.00 14.66
CA VAL A 363 -1.72 -0.30 13.75
C VAL A 363 -2.54 0.23 12.57
N ALA A 364 -3.10 1.42 12.73
CA ALA A 364 -3.54 2.26 11.62
C ALA A 364 -2.42 3.27 11.36
N ALA A 365 -1.81 3.27 10.18
CA ALA A 365 -0.66 4.13 9.94
C ALA A 365 -1.12 5.53 9.49
N CYS A 366 -1.16 6.46 10.46
CA CYS A 366 -0.89 7.88 10.24
C CYS A 366 0.36 8.29 11.01
N ILE A 367 1.12 9.21 10.42
CA ILE A 367 2.31 9.77 11.08
C ILE A 367 1.82 10.84 12.07
N GLY A 368 1.55 10.41 13.32
CA GLY A 368 1.23 11.29 14.44
C GLY A 368 0.77 10.58 15.72
N ARG A 369 1.76 10.17 16.53
CA ARG A 369 1.68 9.55 17.88
C ARG A 369 1.08 8.13 17.99
N HIS A 370 1.84 7.33 18.75
CA HIS A 370 1.56 5.98 19.27
C HIS A 370 1.54 4.82 18.29
N LEU A 371 2.74 4.29 18.03
CA LEU A 371 2.97 2.85 17.90
C LEU A 371 4.29 2.48 18.59
N THR A 372 4.22 1.56 19.54
CA THR A 372 5.38 0.89 20.14
C THR A 372 5.18 -0.63 20.06
N GLU A 373 6.30 -1.33 19.83
CA GLU A 373 6.55 -2.78 19.87
C GLU A 373 6.21 -3.66 18.65
N VAL A 374 7.05 -3.59 17.60
CA VAL A 374 7.59 -4.77 16.84
C VAL A 374 8.99 -4.44 16.28
N ALA A 375 10.00 -4.22 17.13
CA ALA A 375 11.40 -4.07 16.68
C ALA A 375 12.41 -4.74 17.61
N ARG A 376 12.02 -5.86 18.25
CA ARG A 376 12.93 -6.62 19.13
C ARG A 376 12.87 -8.14 18.95
N GLY A 377 12.57 -8.60 17.74
CA GLY A 377 12.54 -10.03 17.39
C GLY A 377 13.49 -10.47 16.28
N ALA A 378 14.28 -9.55 15.70
CA ALA A 378 15.17 -9.85 14.56
C ALA A 378 16.64 -9.46 14.81
N LEU A 379 17.04 -9.23 16.06
CA LEU A 379 18.41 -8.92 16.47
C LEU A 379 18.95 -9.81 17.61
N GLU A 380 18.18 -10.83 18.02
CA GLU A 380 18.62 -11.81 19.03
C GLU A 380 18.18 -13.22 18.60
N ALA A 381 18.79 -13.75 17.54
CA ALA A 381 18.86 -15.18 17.27
C ALA A 381 20.03 -15.45 16.32
N GLY A 382 21.16 -15.92 16.89
CA GLY A 382 22.21 -16.69 16.23
C GLY A 382 23.01 -15.99 15.16
#